data_AF-A0A552EE18-F1
#
_entry.id   AF-A0A552EE18-F1
#
_cell.length_a   1.000
_cell.length_b   1.000
_cell.length_c   1.000
_cell.angle_alpha   90.00
_cell.angle_beta   90.00
_cell.angle_gamma   90.00
#
_symmetry.space_group_name_H-M   'P 1'
#
loop_
_entity.id
_entity.type
_entity.pdbx_description
1 polymer ?
#
loop_
_entity_poly.entity_id
_entity_poly.type
_entity_poly.pdbx_seq_one_letter_code
_entity_poly.pdbx_strand_id
1 'polypeptide(L)' 'MNPTTANYDEPWKEALTEYFEAFLHFFFPEVHQLIDWTKTPESLEKELKRITASARTKKRFADKLYSVISYQLSVISD' A
#
# COMPACT_ATOMS: atom_id res chain seq x y z
N MET A 1 -23.38 28.92 -5.60
CA MET A 1 -22.69 27.82 -6.31
C MET A 1 -21.78 27.15 -5.30
N ASN A 2 -22.07 25.91 -4.88
CA ASN A 2 -21.10 25.15 -4.07
C ASN A 2 -19.86 24.93 -4.94
N PRO A 3 -18.64 25.19 -4.46
CA PRO A 3 -17.46 24.86 -5.23
C PRO A 3 -17.48 23.35 -5.49
N THR A 4 -17.50 22.97 -6.76
CA THR A 4 -17.22 21.60 -7.17
C THR A 4 -15.77 21.32 -6.78
N THR A 5 -15.54 20.84 -5.55
CA THR A 5 -14.24 20.33 -5.15
C THR A 5 -14.01 19.10 -6.01
N ALA A 6 -13.28 19.27 -7.12
CA ALA A 6 -12.86 18.13 -7.91
C ALA A 6 -12.14 17.16 -6.97
N ASN A 7 -12.65 15.92 -6.91
CA ASN A 7 -12.14 14.90 -6.02
C ASN A 7 -10.83 14.36 -6.59
N TYR A 8 -9.77 15.18 -6.52
CA TYR A 8 -8.45 14.84 -7.04
C TYR A 8 -7.83 13.65 -6.30
N ASP A 9 -8.39 13.27 -5.14
CA ASP A 9 -7.87 12.17 -4.34
C ASP A 9 -8.21 10.79 -4.87
N GLU A 10 -9.35 10.63 -5.54
CA GLU A 10 -9.75 9.33 -6.10
C GLU A 10 -8.84 8.87 -7.26
N PRO A 11 -8.52 9.72 -8.26
CA PRO A 11 -7.71 9.30 -9.40
C PRO A 11 -6.29 8.86 -9.05
N TRP A 12 -5.59 9.58 -8.15
CA TRP A 12 -4.24 9.17 -7.77
C TRP A 12 -4.25 7.90 -6.93
N LYS A 13 -5.30 7.67 -6.14
CA LYS A 13 -5.48 6.41 -5.40
C LYS A 13 -5.71 5.27 -6.38
N GLU A 14 -6.60 5.41 -7.35
CA GLU A 14 -6.80 4.35 -8.36
C GLU A 14 -5.53 4.04 -9.13
N ALA A 15 -4.82 5.07 -9.63
CA ALA A 15 -3.55 4.90 -10.29
C ALA A 15 -2.53 4.19 -9.39
N LEU A 16 -2.43 4.54 -8.11
CA LEU A 16 -1.48 3.86 -7.20
C LEU A 16 -1.87 2.40 -6.91
N THR A 17 -3.16 2.03 -7.03
CA THR A 17 -3.56 0.61 -6.99
C THR A 17 -3.10 -0.13 -8.24
N GLU A 18 -3.31 0.44 -9.42
CA GLU A 18 -2.95 -0.19 -10.69
C GLU A 18 -1.44 -0.28 -10.88
N TYR A 19 -0.71 0.76 -10.49
CA TYR A 19 0.74 0.86 -10.62
C TYR A 19 1.48 0.51 -9.33
N PHE A 20 0.86 -0.22 -8.40
CA PHE A 20 1.46 -0.56 -7.11
C PHE A 20 2.80 -1.29 -7.26
N GLU A 21 2.87 -2.26 -8.18
CA GLU A 21 4.10 -3.01 -8.49
C GLU A 21 5.19 -2.08 -9.02
N ALA A 22 4.89 -1.34 -10.08
CA ALA A 22 5.83 -0.40 -10.69
C ALA A 22 6.29 0.69 -9.69
N PHE A 23 5.41 1.15 -8.82
CA PHE A 23 5.71 2.11 -7.76
C PHE A 23 6.71 1.52 -6.77
N LEU A 24 6.46 0.32 -6.25
CA LEU A 24 7.39 -0.34 -5.34
C LEU A 24 8.71 -0.69 -6.02
N HIS A 25 8.68 -1.11 -7.30
CA HIS A 25 9.88 -1.36 -8.07
C HIS A 25 10.77 -0.12 -8.18
N PHE A 26 10.17 1.05 -8.41
CA PHE A 26 10.89 2.29 -8.64
C PHE A 26 11.40 2.94 -7.34
N PHE A 27 10.56 3.02 -6.30
CA PHE A 27 10.91 3.71 -5.05
C PHE A 27 11.51 2.81 -3.98
N PHE A 28 11.18 1.51 -3.98
CA PHE A 28 11.55 0.55 -2.93
C PHE A 28 11.98 -0.80 -3.52
N PRO A 29 13.06 -0.83 -4.33
CA PRO A 29 13.48 -2.02 -5.06
C PRO A 29 13.77 -3.22 -4.14
N GLU A 30 14.31 -2.98 -2.94
CA GLU A 30 14.55 -4.04 -1.94
C GLU A 30 13.24 -4.67 -1.45
N VAL A 31 12.21 -3.85 -1.17
CA VAL A 31 10.89 -4.34 -0.74
C VAL A 31 10.20 -5.08 -1.88
N HIS A 32 10.28 -4.54 -3.09
CA HIS A 32 9.72 -5.18 -4.28
C HIS A 32 10.27 -6.60 -4.49
N GLN A 33 11.57 -6.84 -4.23
CA GLN A 33 12.18 -8.17 -4.36
C GLN A 33 11.68 -9.18 -3.32
N LEU A 34 11.21 -8.72 -2.18
CA LEU A 34 10.68 -9.59 -1.12
C LEU A 34 9.25 -10.03 -1.40
N ILE A 35 8.50 -9.29 -2.22
CA ILE A 35 7.09 -9.54 -2.52
C ILE A 35 6.97 -10.59 -3.62
N ASP A 36 6.12 -11.59 -3.38
CA ASP A 36 5.69 -12.55 -4.38
C ASP A 36 4.60 -11.94 -5.27
N TRP A 37 5.00 -11.45 -6.44
CA TRP A 37 4.10 -10.87 -7.45
C TRP A 37 3.27 -11.90 -8.22
N THR A 38 3.53 -13.21 -8.04
CA THR A 38 2.63 -14.25 -8.58
C THR A 38 1.29 -14.28 -7.86
N LYS A 39 1.22 -13.66 -6.68
CA LYS A 39 0.00 -13.47 -5.89
C LYS A 39 -0.35 -11.99 -5.90
N THR A 40 -1.61 -11.68 -6.19
CA THR A 40 -2.09 -10.30 -6.18
C THR A 40 -2.07 -9.75 -4.75
N PRO A 41 -1.38 -8.62 -4.49
CA PRO A 41 -1.45 -7.94 -3.20
C PRO A 41 -2.90 -7.58 -2.84
N GLU A 42 -3.32 -7.86 -1.61
CA GLU A 42 -4.67 -7.55 -1.15
C GLU A 42 -4.72 -6.17 -0.49
N SER A 43 -5.61 -5.29 -0.94
CA SER A 43 -5.83 -3.98 -0.31
C SER A 43 -6.66 -4.12 0.96
N LEU A 44 -6.08 -3.75 2.10
CA LEU A 44 -6.70 -3.79 3.43
C LEU A 44 -7.18 -2.40 3.90
N GLU A 45 -7.58 -1.53 2.97
CA GLU A 45 -8.07 -0.17 3.30
C GLU A 45 -9.25 -0.17 4.30
N LYS A 46 -10.13 -1.18 4.22
CA LYS A 46 -11.26 -1.31 5.16
C LYS A 46 -10.79 -1.59 6.59
N GLU A 47 -9.79 -2.43 6.75
CA GLU A 47 -9.20 -2.74 8.06
C GLU A 47 -8.38 -1.57 8.57
N LEU A 48 -7.65 -0.89 7.68
CA LEU A 48 -6.91 0.32 8.00
C LEU A 48 -7.81 1.41 8.60
N LYS A 49 -9.00 1.64 8.02
CA LYS A 49 -10.00 2.57 8.59
C LYS A 49 -10.45 2.16 9.99
N ARG A 50 -10.62 0.86 10.24
CA ARG A 50 -11.02 0.31 11.55
C ARG A 50 -9.89 0.47 12.59
N ILE A 51 -8.65 0.16 12.22
CA ILE A 51 -7.46 0.31 13.07
C ILE A 51 -7.22 1.79 13.38
N THR A 52 -7.36 2.66 12.39
CA THR A 52 -7.20 4.11 12.53
C THR A 52 -8.25 4.70 13.47
N ALA A 53 -9.50 4.22 13.40
CA ALA A 53 -10.57 4.67 14.29
C ALA A 53 -10.36 4.26 15.76
N SER A 54 -9.67 3.13 16.00
CA SER A 54 -9.38 2.63 17.35
C SER A 54 -8.01 3.07 17.88
N ALA A 55 -7.11 3.56 17.03
CA ALA A 55 -5.78 4.00 17.41
C ALA A 55 -5.83 5.30 18.25
N ARG A 56 -5.57 5.17 19.55
CA ARG A 56 -5.39 6.29 20.49
C ARG A 56 -4.12 7.13 20.21
N THR A 57 -3.21 6.64 19.36
CA THR A 57 -1.87 7.20 19.19
C THR A 57 -1.84 8.17 18.02
N LYS A 58 -1.55 9.43 18.34
CA LYS A 58 -1.44 10.54 17.39
C LYS A 58 -0.46 10.25 16.23
N LYS A 59 -0.90 10.65 15.02
CA LYS A 59 -0.14 11.34 13.95
C LYS A 59 0.44 10.57 12.75
N ARG A 60 0.03 9.34 12.43
CA ARG A 60 0.29 8.80 11.07
C ARG A 60 -0.92 8.05 10.54
N PHE A 61 -1.67 8.75 9.70
CA PHE A 61 -2.73 8.16 8.89
C PHE A 61 -2.05 7.60 7.65
N ALA A 62 -1.99 6.27 7.51
CA ALA A 62 -1.67 5.69 6.22
C ALA A 62 -2.91 5.85 5.32
N ASP A 63 -2.71 6.29 4.08
CA ASP A 63 -3.81 6.37 3.11
C ASP A 63 -4.14 5.00 2.52
N LYS A 64 -3.15 4.11 2.42
CA LYS A 64 -3.29 2.76 1.87
C LYS A 64 -2.52 1.72 2.66
N LEU A 65 -3.06 0.50 2.68
CA LEU A 65 -2.46 -0.67 3.31
C LEU A 65 -2.64 -1.87 2.40
N TYR A 66 -1.56 -2.57 2.11
CA TYR A 66 -1.56 -3.79 1.32
C TYR A 66 -1.00 -4.95 2.13
N SER A 67 -1.64 -6.11 2.03
CA SER A 67 -1.11 -7.39 2.46
C SER A 67 -0.41 -8.05 1.28
N VAL A 68 0.81 -8.51 1.50
CA VAL A 68 1.66 -9.15 0.50
C VAL A 68 2.16 -10.48 1.05
N ILE A 69 2.33 -11.45 0.16
CA ILE A 69 3.07 -12.67 0.48
C ILE A 69 4.53 -12.38 0.19
N SER A 70 5.40 -12.66 1.16
CA SER A 70 6.84 -12.55 0.98
C SER A 70 7.52 -13.84 1.38
N TYR A 71 8.49 -14.28 0.58
CA TYR A 71 9.36 -15.39 0.95
C TYR A 71 10.70 -14.82 1.39
N GLN A 72 11.03 -14.95 2.68
CA GLN A 72 12.40 -14.77 3.11
C GLN A 72 13.21 -15.94 2.55
N LEU A 73 13.96 -15.69 1.48
CA LEU A 73 15.08 -16.56 1.13
C LEU A 73 16.02 -16.52 2.34
N SER A 74 16.09 -17.65 3.05
CA SER A 74 17.14 -17.87 4.03
C SER A 74 18.44 -17.79 3.25
N VAL A 75 19.19 -16.71 3.47
CA VAL A 75 20.56 -16.62 2.98
C VAL A 75 21.30 -17.73 3.72
N ILE A 76 21.49 -18.86 3.05
CA ILE A 76 22.51 -19.83 3.42
C ILE A 76 23.82 -19.09 3.17
N SER A 77 24.34 -18.46 4.22
CA SER A 77 25.73 -18.01 4.23
C SER A 77 26.58 -19.25 4.41
N ASP A 78 27.27 -19.66 3.35
CA ASP A 78 28.52 -20.42 3.47
C ASP A 78 29.63 -19.52 4.05
#